data_AF-A0AAN6YV89-F1
#
_entry.id   AF-A0AAN6YV89-F1
#
_cell.length_a   1.000
_cell.length_b   1.000
_cell.length_c   1.000
_cell.angle_alpha   90.00
_cell.angle_beta   90.00
_cell.angle_gamma   90.00
#
_symmetry.space_group_name_H-M   'P 1'
#
loop_
_entity.id
_entity.type
_entity.pdbx_description
1 polymer ?
#
loop_
_entity_poly.entity_id
_entity_poly.type
_entity_poly.pdbx_seq_one_letter_code
_entity_poly.pdbx_strand_id
1 'polypeptide(L)'
;MPRLSAHDYLKKRKGKREKFWWSSHLSGDQAAAPNQSMHSNCRGSHWPLEPRCRPCRGDSDGQLYSAGIIDLKSRNRRTIATLLVLCCQPTTMIAQRAGLTALRRVAGKPNAFFAANVAKLALAQPLTTSQIRPVATQKISGDEARALLAKQRLNRPVSPHLDIYDKQQTWFGGSAWQRITGSAFSGGLYVFATAYLAAPLLGWHLESASLAAAFGALPLAAKGALKFLVAWPFAFHAFNGVRHLLFDIGVGFKRQTIIKTGWYLWGASIVGGLYLAFFL
;
A
#
# COMPACT_ATOMS: atom_id res chain seq x y z
N MET A 1 33.54 21.62 15.23
CA MET A 1 32.07 21.43 15.06
C MET A 1 31.71 20.02 15.50
N PRO A 2 30.85 19.79 16.50
CA PRO A 2 30.57 18.46 16.99
C PRO A 2 29.58 17.72 16.08
N ARG A 3 29.86 16.44 15.81
CA ARG A 3 29.02 15.52 15.03
C ARG A 3 27.82 15.08 15.88
N LEU A 4 26.63 15.54 15.53
CA LEU A 4 25.39 15.00 16.10
C LEU A 4 25.14 13.59 15.56
N SER A 5 24.77 12.67 16.44
CA SER A 5 24.44 11.29 16.09
C SER A 5 23.08 11.23 15.37
N ALA A 6 22.90 10.26 14.46
CA ALA A 6 21.65 10.08 13.71
C ALA A 6 20.40 9.89 14.62
N HIS A 7 20.62 9.45 15.86
CA HIS A 7 19.59 9.28 16.88
C HIS A 7 18.99 10.63 17.32
N ASP A 8 19.80 11.69 17.42
CA ASP A 8 19.35 13.03 17.82
C ASP A 8 18.49 13.72 16.75
N TYR A 9 18.77 13.41 15.47
CA TYR A 9 17.97 13.88 14.34
C TYR A 9 16.56 13.28 14.33
N LEU A 10 16.41 12.00 14.69
CA LEU A 10 15.10 11.31 14.71
C LEU A 10 14.20 11.81 15.84
N LYS A 11 14.78 12.10 17.02
CA LYS A 11 14.03 12.63 18.18
C LYS A 11 13.48 14.04 17.90
N LYS A 12 14.27 14.89 17.22
CA LYS A 12 13.86 16.25 16.81
C LYS A 12 12.77 16.22 15.73
N ARG A 13 12.76 15.21 14.85
CA ARG A 13 11.70 15.01 13.84
C ARG A 13 10.38 14.50 14.43
N LYS A 14 10.40 13.62 15.44
CA LYS A 14 9.17 13.13 16.11
C LYS A 14 8.43 14.26 16.85
N GLY A 15 9.13 15.06 17.64
CA GLY A 15 8.49 16.16 18.39
C GLY A 15 7.89 17.27 17.51
N LYS A 16 8.44 17.49 16.31
CA LYS A 16 7.88 18.47 15.35
C LYS A 16 6.66 17.93 14.59
N ARG A 17 6.59 16.60 14.38
CA ARG A 17 5.47 15.96 13.68
C ARG A 17 4.24 15.81 14.60
N GLU A 18 4.44 15.58 15.90
CA GLU A 18 3.35 15.60 16.88
C GLU A 18 2.72 16.99 17.00
N LYS A 19 3.53 18.07 17.10
CA LYS A 19 2.98 19.43 17.16
C LYS A 19 2.20 19.84 15.89
N PHE A 20 2.57 19.33 14.72
CA PHE A 20 1.84 19.59 13.47
C PHE A 20 0.50 18.82 13.40
N TRP A 21 0.45 17.61 13.96
CA TRP A 21 -0.77 16.79 13.99
C TRP A 21 -1.81 17.25 15.02
N TRP A 22 -1.37 17.82 16.15
CA TRP A 22 -2.30 18.35 17.16
C TRP A 22 -2.93 19.70 16.79
N SER A 23 -2.29 20.51 15.93
CA SER A 23 -2.79 21.85 15.60
C SER A 23 -3.91 21.88 14.54
N SER A 24 -4.14 20.78 13.80
CA SER A 24 -5.15 20.73 12.73
C SER A 24 -6.54 20.22 13.19
N HIS A 25 -6.72 19.95 14.49
CA HIS A 25 -7.96 19.43 15.06
C HIS A 25 -8.81 20.48 15.82
N LEU A 26 -8.53 21.78 15.68
CA LEU A 26 -9.23 22.85 16.41
C LEU A 26 -9.85 23.96 15.55
N SER A 27 -10.01 23.76 14.24
CA SER A 27 -10.78 24.68 13.40
C SER A 27 -11.76 23.88 12.55
N GLY A 28 -12.97 23.70 13.09
CA GLY A 28 -14.11 23.36 12.28
C GLY A 28 -14.54 24.59 11.51
N ASP A 29 -14.63 24.46 10.18
CA ASP A 29 -15.55 25.26 9.37
C ASP A 29 -16.05 24.39 8.22
N GLN A 30 -17.38 24.28 8.17
CA GLN A 30 -18.15 23.55 7.20
C GLN A 30 -18.21 24.36 5.89
N ALA A 31 -17.79 23.77 4.78
CA ALA A 31 -18.19 24.24 3.45
C ALA A 31 -18.76 23.05 2.68
N ALA A 32 -20.08 23.03 2.58
CA ALA A 32 -20.85 22.11 1.75
C ALA A 32 -20.63 22.42 0.27
N ALA A 33 -20.47 21.38 -0.56
CA ALA A 33 -20.52 21.49 -2.02
C ALA A 33 -21.58 20.50 -2.56
N PRO A 34 -22.38 20.90 -3.57
CA PRO A 34 -23.61 20.22 -3.92
C PRO A 34 -23.44 19.06 -4.92
N ASN A 35 -24.45 18.19 -4.84
CA ASN A 35 -24.82 17.08 -5.69
C ASN A 35 -24.83 17.43 -7.19
N GLN A 36 -24.11 16.65 -8.01
CA GLN A 36 -24.44 16.47 -9.43
C GLN A 36 -24.41 14.99 -9.79
N SER A 37 -25.62 14.50 -10.05
CA SER A 37 -25.93 13.22 -10.68
C SER A 37 -25.48 13.20 -12.14
N MET A 38 -24.77 12.15 -12.55
CA MET A 38 -24.89 11.64 -13.92
C MET A 38 -24.83 10.12 -13.90
N HIS A 39 -26.00 9.54 -14.10
CA HIS A 39 -26.20 8.13 -14.40
C HIS A 39 -25.48 7.75 -15.69
N SER A 40 -24.79 6.61 -15.71
CA SER A 40 -24.82 5.75 -16.89
C SER A 40 -24.73 4.28 -16.49
N ASN A 41 -25.72 3.53 -16.96
CA ASN A 41 -25.91 2.10 -16.83
C ASN A 41 -24.69 1.31 -17.33
N CYS A 42 -24.29 0.28 -16.60
CA CYS A 42 -23.64 -0.90 -17.18
C CYS A 42 -24.39 -2.14 -16.68
N ARG A 43 -25.45 -2.49 -17.40
CA ARG A 43 -26.06 -3.84 -17.35
C ARG A 43 -25.30 -4.72 -18.33
N GLY A 44 -24.90 -5.90 -17.86
CA GLY A 44 -23.98 -6.79 -18.55
C GLY A 44 -24.54 -7.50 -19.77
N SER A 45 -23.64 -8.11 -20.54
CA SER A 45 -23.82 -9.41 -21.17
C SER A 45 -22.53 -9.85 -21.88
N HIS A 46 -22.20 -11.13 -21.71
CA HIS A 46 -21.25 -11.95 -22.49
C HIS A 46 -19.74 -11.64 -22.45
N TRP A 47 -19.03 -12.50 -21.71
CA TRP A 47 -17.62 -12.84 -22.01
C TRP A 47 -17.52 -13.50 -23.38
N PRO A 48 -16.50 -13.13 -24.18
CA PRO A 48 -15.47 -14.12 -24.48
C PRO A 48 -14.06 -13.60 -24.26
N LEU A 49 -13.21 -14.51 -23.81
CA LEU A 49 -11.78 -14.36 -23.60
C LEU A 49 -11.07 -14.18 -24.95
N GLU A 50 -10.64 -12.96 -25.27
CA GLU A 50 -9.47 -12.73 -26.12
C GLU A 50 -9.00 -11.26 -26.04
N PRO A 51 -7.79 -10.96 -25.52
CA PRO A 51 -7.21 -9.65 -25.73
C PRO A 51 -6.70 -9.59 -27.17
N ARG A 52 -7.53 -9.10 -28.10
CA ARG A 52 -7.01 -8.60 -29.39
C ARG A 52 -6.16 -7.37 -29.12
N CYS A 53 -4.88 -7.60 -28.83
CA CYS A 53 -3.85 -6.61 -29.10
C CYS A 53 -3.92 -6.30 -30.59
N ARG A 54 -4.36 -5.09 -30.96
CA ARG A 54 -4.19 -4.64 -32.34
C ARG A 54 -2.69 -4.65 -32.65
N PRO A 55 -2.24 -5.23 -33.78
CA PRO A 55 -0.87 -5.05 -34.21
C PRO A 55 -0.67 -3.56 -34.51
N CYS A 56 0.39 -2.97 -33.95
CA CYS A 56 0.95 -1.74 -34.49
C CYS A 56 1.34 -2.06 -35.94
N ARG A 57 0.54 -1.61 -36.89
CA ARG A 57 0.86 -1.66 -38.31
C ARG A 57 2.13 -0.83 -38.49
N GLY A 58 3.25 -1.49 -38.78
CA GLY A 58 4.43 -0.82 -39.29
C GLY A 58 4.12 -0.38 -40.71
N ASP A 59 3.92 0.91 -40.91
CA ASP A 59 4.09 1.53 -42.22
C ASP A 59 5.48 2.17 -42.23
N SER A 60 6.32 1.65 -43.13
CA SER A 60 7.39 2.40 -43.77
C SER A 60 6.81 3.68 -44.38
N ASP A 61 7.47 4.80 -44.12
CA ASP A 61 7.24 6.11 -44.73
C ASP A 61 5.88 6.77 -44.41
N GLY A 62 5.80 7.48 -43.28
CA GLY A 62 4.61 8.30 -42.98
C GLY A 62 4.77 9.18 -41.75
N GLN A 63 4.93 10.48 -41.98
CA GLN A 63 4.99 11.53 -40.95
C GLN A 63 3.79 11.47 -39.99
N LEU A 64 4.04 11.39 -38.69
CA LEU A 64 3.02 11.51 -37.65
C LEU A 64 2.80 12.99 -37.30
N TYR A 65 1.69 13.55 -37.77
CA TYR A 65 1.13 14.81 -37.28
C TYR A 65 0.31 14.55 -36.00
N SER A 66 0.67 15.20 -34.90
CA SER A 66 -0.17 15.23 -33.69
C SER A 66 -1.15 16.38 -33.78
N ALA A 67 -2.41 16.10 -34.12
CA ALA A 67 -3.49 17.08 -34.07
C ALA A 67 -3.95 17.27 -32.61
N GLY A 68 -3.43 18.29 -31.94
CA GLY A 68 -4.03 18.81 -30.71
C GLY A 68 -5.19 19.76 -31.08
N ILE A 69 -6.41 19.46 -30.62
CA ILE A 69 -7.53 20.40 -30.72
C ILE A 69 -7.35 21.46 -29.63
N ILE A 70 -6.94 22.66 -30.03
CA ILE A 70 -7.04 23.87 -29.22
C ILE A 70 -8.38 24.52 -29.59
N ASP A 71 -9.33 24.54 -28.65
CA ASP A 71 -10.58 25.27 -28.78
C ASP A 71 -10.31 26.77 -28.68
N LEU A 72 -10.30 27.45 -29.84
CA LEU A 72 -10.21 28.90 -29.95
C LEU A 72 -11.53 29.44 -30.49
N LYS A 73 -12.37 29.90 -29.56
CA LYS A 73 -13.58 30.67 -29.83
C LYS A 73 -13.21 32.06 -30.34
N SER A 74 -12.96 32.19 -31.65
CA SER A 74 -12.73 33.48 -32.30
C SER A 74 -13.41 33.55 -33.67
N ARG A 75 -14.29 34.55 -33.80
CA ARG A 75 -15.28 34.72 -34.86
C ARG A 75 -14.73 35.62 -35.98
N ASN A 76 -13.76 35.14 -36.77
CA ASN A 76 -13.48 35.76 -38.08
C ASN A 76 -12.69 34.83 -39.01
N ARG A 77 -13.24 34.51 -40.20
CA ARG A 77 -12.75 33.47 -41.12
C ARG A 77 -11.54 33.88 -41.98
N ARG A 78 -11.03 35.11 -41.86
CA ARG A 78 -9.92 35.63 -42.69
C ARG A 78 -8.55 35.61 -42.02
N THR A 79 -8.46 35.30 -40.72
CA THR A 79 -7.20 35.30 -39.96
C THR A 79 -6.52 33.92 -39.89
N ILE A 80 -7.20 32.85 -40.31
CA ILE A 80 -6.72 31.46 -40.16
C ILE A 80 -5.73 31.06 -41.27
N ALA A 81 -5.76 31.72 -42.43
CA ALA A 81 -4.91 31.34 -43.57
C ALA A 81 -3.46 31.88 -43.48
N THR A 82 -3.20 32.91 -42.68
CA THR A 82 -1.86 33.53 -42.61
C THR A 82 -0.98 32.96 -41.49
N LEU A 83 -1.57 32.22 -40.53
CA LEU A 83 -0.84 31.71 -39.36
C LEU A 83 -0.36 30.25 -39.49
N LEU A 84 -0.77 29.53 -40.54
CA LEU A 84 -0.38 28.12 -40.74
C LEU A 84 1.00 27.93 -41.39
N VAL A 85 1.66 29.00 -41.85
CA VAL A 85 2.95 28.92 -42.59
C VAL A 85 4.17 29.14 -41.69
N LEU A 86 4.01 29.52 -40.41
CA LEU A 86 5.16 29.79 -39.52
C LEU A 86 5.54 28.68 -38.53
N CYS A 87 4.80 27.57 -38.44
CA CYS A 87 5.01 26.58 -37.36
C CYS A 87 5.85 25.35 -37.75
N CYS A 88 6.42 25.33 -38.97
CA CYS A 88 7.21 24.20 -39.46
C CYS A 88 8.64 24.62 -39.81
N GLN A 89 9.38 25.14 -38.82
CA GLN A 89 10.83 25.06 -38.84
C GLN A 89 11.32 24.14 -37.71
N PRO A 90 12.21 23.17 -38.02
CA PRO A 90 12.85 22.36 -37.01
C PRO A 90 13.77 23.28 -36.19
N THR A 91 13.42 23.56 -34.94
CA THR A 91 14.33 24.15 -33.96
C THR A 91 15.31 23.09 -33.46
N THR A 92 16.00 22.43 -34.38
CA THR A 92 17.17 21.61 -34.07
C THR A 92 18.39 22.53 -33.96
N MET A 93 19.00 22.55 -32.77
CA MET A 93 20.43 22.84 -32.60
C MET A 93 20.95 24.24 -33.02
N ILE A 94 20.26 25.34 -32.70
CA ILE A 94 20.84 26.70 -32.89
C ILE A 94 21.16 27.42 -31.57
N ALA A 95 20.46 27.13 -30.47
CA ALA A 95 20.72 27.81 -29.20
C ALA A 95 22.11 27.51 -28.60
N GLN A 96 22.64 26.30 -28.77
CA GLN A 96 23.97 25.94 -28.28
C GLN A 96 25.11 26.53 -29.15
N ARG A 97 24.86 26.84 -30.43
CA ARG A 97 25.88 27.45 -31.30
C ARG A 97 25.90 28.98 -31.16
N ALA A 98 24.77 29.62 -30.89
CA ALA A 98 24.71 31.09 -30.68
C ALA A 98 25.49 31.56 -29.44
N GLY A 99 25.52 30.76 -28.36
CA GLY A 99 26.31 31.07 -27.16
C GLY A 99 27.83 31.01 -27.39
N LEU A 100 28.30 30.14 -28.28
CA LEU A 100 29.73 29.97 -28.59
C LEU A 100 30.26 31.07 -29.52
N THR A 101 29.44 31.63 -30.41
CA THR A 101 29.83 32.76 -31.27
C THR A 101 29.90 34.09 -30.52
N ALA A 102 29.08 34.30 -29.49
CA ALA A 102 29.17 35.47 -28.61
C ALA A 102 30.49 35.46 -27.80
N LEU A 103 30.92 34.30 -27.31
CA LEU A 103 32.21 34.13 -26.61
C LEU A 103 33.42 34.40 -27.51
N ARG A 104 33.36 34.05 -28.81
CA ARG A 104 34.45 34.35 -29.76
C ARG A 104 34.61 35.84 -30.10
N ARG A 105 33.54 36.66 -30.03
CA ARG A 105 33.63 38.11 -30.27
C ARG A 105 34.20 38.89 -29.09
N VAL A 106 34.15 38.35 -27.88
CA VAL A 106 34.72 38.97 -26.67
C VAL A 106 36.23 38.66 -26.52
N ALA A 107 36.73 37.61 -27.18
CA ALA A 107 38.15 37.25 -27.19
C ALA A 107 39.06 38.24 -27.94
N GLY A 108 38.49 39.17 -28.73
CA GLY A 108 39.25 40.16 -29.51
C GLY A 108 39.65 41.43 -28.76
N LYS A 109 39.07 41.72 -27.58
CA LYS A 109 39.41 42.88 -26.72
C LYS A 109 39.17 42.54 -25.24
N PRO A 110 40.18 42.06 -24.50
CA PRO A 110 40.00 41.68 -23.11
C PRO A 110 39.94 42.93 -22.22
N ASN A 111 38.75 43.34 -21.79
CA ASN A 111 38.63 44.23 -20.63
C ASN A 111 38.86 43.42 -19.35
N ALA A 112 39.81 43.85 -18.52
CA ALA A 112 40.24 43.16 -17.29
C ALA A 112 39.08 42.86 -16.31
N PHE A 113 38.05 43.72 -16.29
CA PHE A 113 36.82 43.52 -15.52
C PHE A 113 35.95 42.36 -16.00
N PHE A 114 35.99 42.01 -17.29
CA PHE A 114 35.23 40.87 -17.81
C PHE A 114 35.97 39.56 -17.56
N ALA A 115 37.28 39.50 -17.80
CA ALA A 115 38.12 38.32 -17.59
C ALA A 115 38.06 37.79 -16.14
N ALA A 116 38.06 38.69 -15.14
CA ALA A 116 37.96 38.32 -13.73
C ALA A 116 36.59 37.73 -13.32
N ASN A 117 35.53 38.05 -14.08
CA ASN A 117 34.18 37.58 -13.81
C ASN A 117 33.79 36.35 -14.64
N VAL A 118 34.44 36.09 -15.78
CA VAL A 118 34.22 34.86 -16.57
C VAL A 118 34.69 33.62 -15.80
N ALA A 119 35.82 33.70 -15.08
CA ALA A 119 36.30 32.62 -14.23
C ALA A 119 35.29 32.27 -13.11
N LYS A 120 34.62 33.28 -12.54
CA LYS A 120 33.57 33.09 -11.53
C LYS A 120 32.28 32.50 -12.12
N LEU A 121 31.93 32.85 -13.37
CA LEU A 121 30.75 32.32 -14.06
C LEU A 121 30.97 30.89 -14.60
N ALA A 122 32.21 30.53 -14.95
CA ALA A 122 32.60 29.16 -15.31
C ALA A 122 32.63 28.21 -14.09
N LEU A 123 32.90 28.74 -12.89
CA LEU A 123 32.77 28.00 -11.62
C LEU A 123 31.33 27.93 -11.10
N ALA A 124 30.42 28.76 -11.62
CA ALA A 124 29.00 28.80 -11.25
C ALA A 124 28.11 27.99 -12.21
N GLN A 125 28.67 27.05 -12.97
CA GLN A 125 27.85 26.10 -13.72
C GLN A 125 27.14 25.20 -12.70
N PRO A 126 25.79 25.09 -12.72
CA PRO A 126 25.13 24.07 -11.94
C PRO A 126 25.64 22.73 -12.45
N LEU A 127 26.35 22.00 -11.59
CA LEU A 127 26.66 20.58 -11.78
C LEU A 127 25.32 19.86 -11.91
N THR A 128 24.80 19.82 -13.13
CA THR A 128 23.60 19.08 -13.46
C THR A 128 23.97 17.62 -13.29
N THR A 129 23.64 17.04 -12.15
CA THR A 129 23.90 15.64 -11.78
C THR A 129 23.04 14.65 -12.59
N SER A 130 22.52 15.06 -13.75
CA SER A 130 21.83 14.18 -14.67
C SER A 130 22.87 13.34 -15.41
N GLN A 131 23.30 12.28 -14.73
CA GLN A 131 24.10 11.22 -15.33
C GLN A 131 23.25 10.59 -16.45
N ILE A 132 23.49 10.98 -17.69
CA ILE A 132 22.85 10.37 -18.86
C ILE A 132 23.41 8.96 -18.94
N ARG A 133 22.65 7.98 -18.46
CA ARG A 133 22.99 6.57 -18.59
C ARG A 133 22.53 6.13 -19.98
N PRO A 134 23.42 5.92 -20.97
CA PRO A 134 22.98 5.41 -22.26
C PRO A 134 22.44 3.99 -22.04
N VAL A 135 21.11 3.85 -22.08
CA VAL A 135 20.46 2.54 -22.02
C VAL A 135 20.39 2.03 -23.45
N ALA A 136 21.29 1.10 -23.80
CA ALA A 136 21.21 0.37 -25.05
C ALA A 136 19.98 -0.55 -25.00
N THR A 137 19.03 -0.35 -25.91
CA THR A 137 17.89 -1.25 -26.06
C THR A 137 18.28 -2.39 -27.02
N GLN A 138 18.07 -3.63 -26.59
CA GLN A 138 18.23 -4.79 -27.45
C GLN A 138 16.85 -5.19 -28.00
N LYS A 139 16.77 -5.50 -29.30
CA LYS A 139 15.58 -6.18 -29.86
C LYS A 139 15.59 -7.62 -29.37
N ILE A 140 14.57 -7.98 -28.61
CA ILE A 140 14.37 -9.33 -28.07
C ILE A 140 13.06 -9.89 -28.61
N SER A 141 13.01 -11.21 -28.81
CA SER A 141 11.75 -11.88 -29.17
C SER A 141 10.76 -11.84 -28.00
N GLY A 142 9.47 -12.01 -28.29
CA GLY A 142 8.42 -11.98 -27.26
C GLY A 142 8.62 -13.03 -26.16
N ASP A 143 9.16 -14.21 -26.51
CA ASP A 143 9.39 -15.30 -25.55
C ASP A 143 10.61 -15.07 -24.68
N GLU A 144 11.69 -14.52 -25.25
CA GLU A 144 12.87 -14.10 -24.48
C GLU A 144 12.52 -12.98 -23.50
N ALA A 145 11.69 -12.01 -23.91
CA ALA A 145 11.19 -10.97 -23.02
C ALA A 145 10.44 -11.55 -21.83
N ARG A 146 9.56 -12.53 -22.06
CA ARG A 146 8.80 -13.22 -21.00
C ARG A 146 9.73 -13.97 -20.05
N ALA A 147 10.71 -14.70 -20.59
CA ALA A 147 11.68 -15.45 -19.80
C ALA A 147 12.56 -14.52 -18.94
N LEU A 148 12.99 -13.38 -19.48
CA LEU A 148 13.75 -12.37 -18.74
C LEU A 148 12.92 -11.72 -17.63
N LEU A 149 11.66 -11.35 -17.91
CA LEU A 149 10.78 -10.81 -16.89
C LEU A 149 10.47 -11.84 -15.79
N ALA A 150 10.33 -13.11 -16.13
CA ALA A 150 10.18 -14.18 -15.14
C ALA A 150 11.42 -14.30 -14.25
N LYS A 151 12.63 -14.34 -14.83
CA LYS A 151 13.90 -14.32 -14.09
C LYS A 151 14.01 -13.11 -13.17
N GLN A 152 13.63 -11.93 -13.65
CA GLN A 152 13.63 -10.70 -12.85
C GLN A 152 12.61 -10.74 -11.71
N ARG A 153 11.42 -11.31 -11.91
CA ARG A 153 10.38 -11.42 -10.87
C ARG A 153 10.83 -12.30 -9.70
N LEU A 154 11.62 -13.34 -9.97
CA LEU A 154 12.20 -14.20 -8.92
C LEU A 154 13.18 -13.44 -8.01
N ASN A 155 13.89 -12.44 -8.54
CA ASN A 155 14.87 -11.66 -7.80
C ASN A 155 14.29 -10.43 -7.09
N ARG A 156 12.97 -10.20 -7.18
CA ARG A 156 12.34 -9.06 -6.49
C ARG A 156 12.16 -9.41 -5.02
N PRO A 157 12.77 -8.66 -4.09
CA PRO A 157 12.55 -8.90 -2.67
C PRO A 157 11.10 -8.59 -2.31
N VAL A 158 10.52 -9.42 -1.45
CA VAL A 158 9.22 -9.14 -0.84
C VAL A 158 9.44 -8.08 0.24
N SER A 159 8.69 -6.97 0.19
CA SER A 159 8.75 -5.96 1.23
C SER A 159 8.35 -6.55 2.58
N PRO A 160 9.02 -6.17 3.69
CA PRO A 160 8.58 -6.59 5.02
C PRO A 160 7.15 -6.10 5.25
N HIS A 161 6.28 -6.96 5.77
CA HIS A 161 4.85 -6.69 5.94
C HIS A 161 4.46 -6.88 7.40
N LEU A 162 4.25 -8.13 7.86
CA LEU A 162 3.82 -8.38 9.25
C LEU A 162 4.86 -7.95 10.29
N ASP A 163 6.15 -8.03 9.97
CA ASP A 163 7.23 -7.73 10.91
C ASP A 163 7.33 -6.24 11.28
N ILE A 164 6.94 -5.36 10.35
CA ILE A 164 7.03 -3.90 10.52
C ILE A 164 5.68 -3.23 10.75
N TYR A 165 4.58 -3.98 10.62
CA TYR A 165 3.25 -3.43 10.74
C TYR A 165 2.86 -3.24 12.21
N ASP A 166 2.11 -2.17 12.50
CA ASP A 166 1.68 -1.86 13.85
C ASP A 166 0.67 -2.91 14.37
N LYS A 167 1.03 -3.57 15.48
CA LYS A 167 0.23 -4.61 16.14
C LYS A 167 -0.98 -4.03 16.89
N GLN A 168 -1.02 -2.72 17.14
CA GLN A 168 -2.18 -2.06 17.77
C GLN A 168 -3.36 -1.93 16.80
N GLN A 169 -3.15 -2.21 15.52
CA GLN A 169 -4.20 -2.19 14.53
C GLN A 169 -5.16 -3.39 14.63
N THR A 170 -6.30 -3.27 13.94
CA THR A 170 -7.44 -4.17 14.03
C THR A 170 -7.14 -5.61 13.58
N TRP A 171 -6.10 -5.82 12.78
CA TRP A 171 -5.73 -7.14 12.27
C TRP A 171 -5.27 -8.10 13.38
N PHE A 172 -4.44 -7.65 14.33
CA PHE A 172 -3.87 -8.54 15.35
C PHE A 172 -4.82 -8.77 16.53
N GLY A 173 -5.71 -7.82 16.80
CA GLY A 173 -6.75 -7.93 17.81
C GLY A 173 -7.87 -8.88 17.37
N GLY A 174 -9.00 -8.34 16.89
CA GLY A 174 -10.17 -9.17 16.58
C GLY A 174 -9.95 -10.18 15.45
N SER A 175 -9.24 -9.81 14.38
CA SER A 175 -9.19 -10.67 13.19
C SER A 175 -8.30 -11.91 13.37
N ALA A 176 -7.04 -11.73 13.81
CA ALA A 176 -6.12 -12.84 14.02
C ALA A 176 -6.64 -13.78 15.12
N TRP A 177 -7.14 -13.24 16.24
CA TRP A 177 -7.67 -14.07 17.32
C TRP A 177 -8.92 -14.84 16.91
N GLN A 178 -9.80 -14.33 16.05
CA GLN A 178 -10.93 -15.12 15.52
C GLN A 178 -10.45 -16.40 14.84
N ARG A 179 -9.36 -16.29 14.07
CA ARG A 179 -8.76 -17.43 13.36
C ARG A 179 -8.07 -18.37 14.32
N ILE A 180 -7.25 -17.85 15.23
CA ILE A 180 -6.52 -18.67 16.20
C ILE A 180 -7.49 -19.47 17.07
N THR A 181 -8.51 -18.83 17.65
CA THR A 181 -9.50 -19.54 18.48
C THR A 181 -10.33 -20.52 17.66
N GLY A 182 -10.73 -20.15 16.44
CA GLY A 182 -11.46 -21.05 15.53
C GLY A 182 -10.64 -22.29 15.15
N SER A 183 -9.40 -22.10 14.72
CA SER A 183 -8.47 -23.20 14.41
C SER A 183 -8.15 -24.05 15.63
N ALA A 184 -8.04 -23.45 16.83
CA ALA A 184 -7.84 -24.20 18.06
C ALA A 184 -9.03 -25.13 18.38
N PHE A 185 -10.27 -24.65 18.23
CA PHE A 185 -11.45 -25.50 18.45
C PHE A 185 -11.64 -26.55 17.36
N SER A 186 -11.51 -26.18 16.09
CA SER A 186 -11.60 -27.16 15.00
C SER A 186 -10.49 -28.20 15.11
N GLY A 187 -9.24 -27.77 15.35
CA GLY A 187 -8.10 -28.65 15.55
C GLY A 187 -8.29 -29.55 16.78
N GLY A 188 -8.72 -29.00 17.90
CA GLY A 188 -9.01 -29.75 19.12
C GLY A 188 -10.10 -30.81 18.91
N LEU A 189 -11.18 -30.46 18.19
CA LEU A 189 -12.24 -31.41 17.84
C LEU A 189 -11.70 -32.56 16.99
N TYR A 190 -10.95 -32.27 15.91
CA TYR A 190 -10.41 -33.31 15.04
C TYR A 190 -9.38 -34.18 15.74
N VAL A 191 -8.47 -33.59 16.52
CA VAL A 191 -7.49 -34.34 17.33
C VAL A 191 -8.20 -35.23 18.34
N PHE A 192 -9.19 -34.72 19.06
CA PHE A 192 -9.92 -35.52 20.04
C PHE A 192 -10.72 -36.65 19.37
N ALA A 193 -11.44 -36.36 18.29
CA ALA A 193 -12.23 -37.36 17.56
C ALA A 193 -11.35 -38.49 16.98
N THR A 194 -10.21 -38.13 16.39
CA THR A 194 -9.26 -39.11 15.84
C THR A 194 -8.56 -39.90 16.94
N ALA A 195 -8.15 -39.25 18.03
CA ALA A 195 -7.57 -39.94 19.19
C ALA A 195 -8.56 -40.89 19.84
N TYR A 196 -9.84 -40.48 19.97
CA TYR A 196 -10.91 -41.33 20.50
C TYR A 196 -11.14 -42.56 19.62
N LEU A 197 -11.11 -42.40 18.30
CA LEU A 197 -11.21 -43.52 17.36
C LEU A 197 -10.00 -44.47 17.44
N ALA A 198 -8.79 -43.93 17.60
CA ALA A 198 -7.56 -44.71 17.73
C ALA A 198 -7.39 -45.37 19.11
N ALA A 199 -8.13 -44.91 20.12
CA ALA A 199 -7.94 -45.28 21.51
C ALA A 199 -7.95 -46.80 21.77
N PRO A 200 -8.88 -47.61 21.21
CA PRO A 200 -8.90 -49.06 21.43
C PRO A 200 -7.69 -49.77 20.82
N LEU A 201 -7.11 -49.23 19.75
CA LEU A 201 -5.94 -49.81 19.07
C LEU A 201 -4.64 -49.54 19.82
N LEU A 202 -4.57 -48.40 20.51
CA LEU A 202 -3.38 -47.92 21.21
C LEU A 202 -3.44 -48.19 22.73
N GLY A 203 -4.56 -48.73 23.23
CA GLY A 203 -4.80 -48.94 24.65
C GLY A 203 -4.96 -47.62 25.43
N TRP A 204 -5.42 -46.54 24.78
CA TRP A 204 -5.67 -45.27 25.45
C TRP A 204 -7.06 -45.24 26.09
N HIS A 205 -7.15 -44.58 27.25
CA HIS A 205 -8.38 -44.42 28.01
C HIS A 205 -8.93 -42.99 27.87
N LEU A 206 -9.71 -42.76 26.81
CA LEU A 206 -10.32 -41.46 26.48
C LEU A 206 -11.83 -41.40 26.77
N GLU A 207 -12.33 -42.36 27.54
CA GLU A 207 -13.71 -42.43 28.00
C GLU A 207 -13.98 -41.34 29.04
N SER A 208 -15.25 -40.93 29.16
CA SER A 208 -15.64 -39.83 30.05
C SER A 208 -15.21 -40.05 31.52
N ALA A 209 -15.23 -41.30 32.00
CA ALA A 209 -14.81 -41.64 33.37
C ALA A 209 -13.31 -41.42 33.59
N SER A 210 -12.47 -41.86 32.65
CA SER A 210 -11.01 -41.72 32.69
C SER A 210 -10.59 -40.25 32.62
N LEU A 211 -11.23 -39.48 31.74
CA LEU A 211 -11.01 -38.04 31.64
C LEU A 211 -11.46 -37.31 32.91
N ALA A 212 -12.63 -37.64 33.46
CA ALA A 212 -13.12 -37.03 34.70
C ALA A 212 -12.20 -37.34 35.89
N ALA A 213 -11.69 -38.57 36.00
CA ALA A 213 -10.72 -38.95 37.03
C ALA A 213 -9.40 -38.19 36.87
N ALA A 214 -8.86 -38.10 35.65
CA ALA A 214 -7.62 -37.38 35.35
C ALA A 214 -7.76 -35.88 35.68
N PHE A 215 -8.84 -35.23 35.25
CA PHE A 215 -9.13 -33.84 35.62
C PHE A 215 -9.39 -33.68 37.12
N GLY A 216 -10.04 -34.67 37.75
CA GLY A 216 -10.33 -34.71 39.18
C GLY A 216 -9.08 -34.78 40.06
N ALA A 217 -8.00 -35.41 39.58
CA ALA A 217 -6.73 -35.51 40.29
C ALA A 217 -5.90 -34.21 40.28
N LEU A 218 -6.24 -33.23 39.43
CA LEU A 218 -5.50 -31.98 39.32
C LEU A 218 -5.70 -31.07 40.55
N PRO A 219 -4.68 -30.26 40.93
CA PRO A 219 -4.85 -29.24 41.95
C PRO A 219 -5.88 -28.19 41.51
N LEU A 220 -6.56 -27.56 42.48
CA LEU A 220 -7.66 -26.63 42.23
C LEU A 220 -7.27 -25.50 41.26
N ALA A 221 -6.06 -24.95 41.41
CA ALA A 221 -5.54 -23.92 40.51
C ALA A 221 -5.41 -24.43 39.05
N ALA A 222 -4.92 -25.65 38.84
CA ALA A 222 -4.80 -26.23 37.51
C ALA A 222 -6.16 -26.52 36.88
N LYS A 223 -7.14 -26.99 37.67
CA LYS A 223 -8.53 -27.14 37.21
C LYS A 223 -9.11 -25.81 36.73
N GLY A 224 -9.00 -24.77 37.54
CA GLY A 224 -9.47 -23.43 37.18
C GLY A 224 -8.78 -22.87 35.93
N ALA A 225 -7.46 -23.02 35.85
CA ALA A 225 -6.68 -22.58 34.70
C ALA A 225 -7.08 -23.31 33.40
N LEU A 226 -7.23 -24.64 33.43
CA LEU A 226 -7.64 -25.42 32.26
C LEU A 226 -9.08 -25.09 31.84
N LYS A 227 -10.00 -24.97 32.80
CA LYS A 227 -11.38 -24.54 32.50
C LYS A 227 -11.38 -23.18 31.81
N PHE A 228 -10.66 -22.20 32.35
CA PHE A 228 -10.58 -20.86 31.75
C PHE A 228 -9.88 -20.87 30.39
N LEU A 229 -8.82 -21.68 30.23
CA LEU A 229 -8.06 -21.81 28.99
C LEU A 229 -8.93 -22.34 27.83
N VAL A 230 -9.95 -23.14 28.11
CA VAL A 230 -10.93 -23.58 27.11
C VAL A 230 -12.10 -22.61 27.00
N ALA A 231 -12.60 -22.09 28.13
CA ALA A 231 -13.78 -21.23 28.16
C ALA A 231 -13.55 -19.83 27.55
N TRP A 232 -12.41 -19.20 27.82
CA TRP A 232 -12.08 -17.88 27.29
C TRP A 232 -12.01 -17.83 25.76
N PRO A 233 -11.24 -18.69 25.06
CA PRO A 233 -11.21 -18.65 23.60
C PRO A 233 -12.59 -18.96 23.00
N PHE A 234 -13.42 -19.78 23.65
CA PHE A 234 -14.79 -20.05 23.22
C PHE A 234 -15.63 -18.76 23.28
N ALA A 235 -15.65 -18.10 24.43
CA ALA A 235 -16.36 -16.83 24.62
C ALA A 235 -15.85 -15.75 23.64
N PHE A 236 -14.53 -15.63 23.47
CA PHE A 236 -13.94 -14.72 22.49
C PHE A 236 -14.42 -15.01 21.07
N HIS A 237 -14.35 -16.27 20.63
CA HIS A 237 -14.74 -16.67 19.27
C HIS A 237 -16.22 -16.41 19.01
N ALA A 238 -17.08 -16.69 20.00
CA ALA A 238 -18.51 -16.45 19.90
C ALA A 238 -18.83 -14.94 19.80
N PHE A 239 -18.34 -14.12 20.74
CA PHE A 239 -18.63 -12.69 20.76
C PHE A 239 -18.03 -11.95 19.57
N ASN A 240 -16.80 -12.27 19.19
CA ASN A 240 -16.19 -11.66 18.01
C ASN A 240 -16.79 -12.21 16.72
N GLY A 241 -17.28 -13.45 16.70
CA GLY A 241 -18.08 -14.01 15.61
C GLY A 241 -19.34 -13.18 15.36
N VAL A 242 -20.11 -12.83 16.41
CA VAL A 242 -21.26 -11.92 16.30
C VAL A 242 -20.83 -10.56 15.74
N ARG A 243 -19.71 -10.00 16.22
CA ARG A 243 -19.16 -8.74 15.68
C ARG A 243 -18.79 -8.85 14.19
N HIS A 244 -18.25 -9.99 13.75
CA HIS A 244 -17.96 -10.24 12.34
C HIS A 244 -19.24 -10.33 11.51
N LEU A 245 -20.30 -11.00 11.99
CA LEU A 245 -21.60 -11.02 11.32
C LEU A 245 -22.19 -9.61 11.19
N LEU A 246 -22.01 -8.75 12.20
CA LEU A 246 -22.39 -7.33 12.10
C LEU A 246 -21.59 -6.59 11.03
N PHE A 247 -20.30 -6.90 10.86
CA PHE A 247 -19.50 -6.38 9.76
C PHE A 247 -19.97 -6.90 8.39
N ASP A 248 -20.41 -8.15 8.29
CA ASP A 248 -20.89 -8.71 7.03
C ASP A 248 -22.18 -8.00 6.54
N ILE A 249 -23.01 -7.51 7.46
CA ILE A 249 -24.20 -6.71 7.14
C ILE A 249 -23.94 -5.20 7.03
N GLY A 250 -22.68 -4.75 7.05
CA GLY A 250 -22.35 -3.33 6.87
C GLY A 250 -22.39 -2.47 8.14
N VAL A 251 -22.56 -3.05 9.34
CA VAL A 251 -22.74 -2.30 10.59
C VAL A 251 -21.40 -2.11 11.32
N GLY A 252 -21.12 -0.88 11.78
CA GLY A 252 -20.01 -0.63 12.72
C GLY A 252 -18.63 -0.35 12.11
N PHE A 253 -18.55 0.00 10.82
CA PHE A 253 -17.29 0.30 10.11
C PHE A 253 -16.63 1.64 10.45
N LYS A 254 -17.28 2.50 11.25
CA LYS A 254 -16.65 3.75 11.71
C LYS A 254 -15.43 3.40 12.57
N ARG A 255 -14.27 4.01 12.30
CA ARG A 255 -13.01 3.74 13.03
C ARG A 255 -13.16 3.78 14.56
N GLN A 256 -13.87 4.79 15.06
CA GLN A 256 -14.13 4.93 16.51
C GLN A 256 -14.95 3.77 17.06
N THR A 257 -15.96 3.32 16.32
CA THR A 257 -16.77 2.14 16.68
C THR A 257 -15.94 0.87 16.68
N ILE A 258 -15.07 0.67 15.68
CA ILE A 258 -14.20 -0.50 15.60
C ILE A 258 -13.26 -0.58 16.82
N ILE A 259 -12.68 0.55 17.26
CA ILE A 259 -11.80 0.60 18.44
C ILE A 259 -12.59 0.32 19.72
N LYS A 260 -13.75 0.98 19.91
CA LYS A 260 -14.60 0.78 21.10
C LYS A 260 -15.09 -0.66 21.21
N THR A 261 -15.63 -1.21 20.12
CA THR A 261 -16.11 -2.60 20.07
C THR A 261 -14.98 -3.61 20.29
N GLY A 262 -13.74 -3.27 19.91
CA GLY A 262 -12.57 -4.07 20.23
C GLY A 262 -12.34 -4.21 21.74
N TRP A 263 -12.42 -3.11 22.49
CA TRP A 263 -12.29 -3.16 23.95
C TRP A 263 -13.44 -3.89 24.63
N TYR A 264 -14.69 -3.65 24.17
CA TYR A 264 -15.85 -4.38 24.67
C TYR A 264 -15.74 -5.88 24.42
N LEU A 265 -15.24 -6.29 23.27
CA LEU A 265 -14.99 -7.69 22.95
C LEU A 265 -14.01 -8.33 23.95
N TRP A 266 -12.86 -7.69 24.20
CA TRP A 266 -11.89 -8.21 25.17
C TRP A 266 -12.50 -8.34 26.55
N GLY A 267 -13.18 -7.29 27.04
CA GLY A 267 -13.86 -7.32 28.34
C GLY A 267 -14.93 -8.41 28.43
N ALA A 268 -15.84 -8.46 27.46
CA ALA A 268 -16.92 -9.44 27.42
C ALA A 268 -16.38 -10.88 27.35
N SER A 269 -15.35 -11.14 26.55
CA SER A 269 -14.74 -12.47 26.44
C SER A 269 -14.09 -12.95 27.74
N ILE A 270 -13.39 -12.06 28.46
CA ILE A 270 -12.76 -12.40 29.74
C ILE A 270 -13.84 -12.68 30.80
N VAL A 271 -14.83 -11.80 30.92
CA VAL A 271 -15.94 -11.97 31.88
C VAL A 271 -16.73 -13.24 31.57
N GLY A 272 -17.08 -13.46 30.29
CA GLY A 272 -17.78 -14.66 29.84
C GLY A 272 -16.95 -15.93 30.08
N GLY A 273 -15.65 -15.91 29.79
CA GLY A 273 -14.75 -17.03 30.05
C GLY A 273 -14.61 -17.36 31.53
N LEU A 274 -14.52 -16.35 32.40
CA LEU A 274 -14.49 -16.54 33.86
C LEU A 274 -15.82 -17.09 34.37
N TYR A 275 -16.95 -16.56 33.87
CA TYR A 275 -18.26 -17.06 34.22
C TYR A 275 -18.41 -18.54 33.87
N LEU A 276 -18.08 -18.91 32.62
CA LEU A 276 -18.11 -20.29 32.15
C LEU A 276 -17.14 -21.22 32.89
N ALA A 277 -16.02 -20.71 33.39
CA ALA A 277 -15.03 -21.52 34.08
C ALA A 277 -15.38 -21.80 35.56
N PHE A 278 -16.06 -20.87 36.24
CA PHE A 278 -16.22 -20.91 37.70
C PHE A 278 -17.68 -20.94 38.18
N PHE A 279 -18.64 -20.53 37.35
CA PHE A 279 -20.04 -20.42 37.72
C PHE A 279 -20.96 -21.34 36.91
N LEU A 280 -20.40 -22.09 35.96
CA LEU A 280 -21.03 -23.18 35.23
C LEU A 280 -20.31 -24.50 35.54
#